data_AF-A0A352C3V5-F1
#
_entry.id   AF-A0A352C3V5-F1
#
_cell.length_a   1.000
_cell.length_b   1.000
_cell.length_c   1.000
_cell.angle_alpha   90.00
_cell.angle_beta   90.00
_cell.angle_gamma   90.00
#
_symmetry.space_group_name_H-M   'P 1'
#
loop_
_entity.id
_entity.type
_entity.pdbx_description
1 polymer ?
#
loop_
_entity_poly.entity_id
_entity_poly.type
_entity_poly.pdbx_seq_one_letter_code
_entity_poly.pdbx_strand_id
1 'polypeptide(L)'
;MVSEIMGIALIKIVLFQFLMMPLFAASFWKNDNQEAYDLFQKGQYDKAHEQFLDSAWKGVAAYRAKDYLNAVQHLSQAETADDFYNLGNALAQMGQIEEAIKAYRKTLVIDAQHVDAAFNLQLLEHEQQKQEEQRKKEEEEKKRQEEQKRKEEEQRRKEEQKKQEQNTPGQNQQNNEQWLNFVDEDPAGLLKEKFKRDYQKSQ
;
A
#
# COMPACT_ATOMS: atom_id res chain seq x y z
N MET A 1 -19.99 -46.99 72.67
CA MET A 1 -19.63 -47.42 71.29
C MET A 1 -20.62 -46.86 70.26
N VAL A 2 -20.81 -45.54 70.18
CA VAL A 2 -21.75 -44.92 69.21
C VAL A 2 -21.11 -43.75 68.43
N SER A 3 -19.88 -43.36 68.75
CA SER A 3 -19.20 -42.20 68.14
C SER A 3 -18.36 -42.52 66.90
N GLU A 4 -18.10 -43.79 66.56
CA GLU A 4 -17.21 -44.14 65.43
C GLU A 4 -17.95 -44.45 64.11
N ILE A 5 -19.27 -44.64 64.13
CA ILE A 5 -20.03 -45.04 62.93
C ILE A 5 -20.51 -43.82 62.11
N MET A 6 -20.66 -42.64 62.71
CA MET A 6 -21.10 -41.43 61.99
C MET A 6 -20.01 -40.78 61.11
N GLY A 7 -18.73 -41.00 61.39
CA GLY A 7 -17.62 -40.44 60.59
C GLY A 7 -17.47 -41.06 59.20
N ILE A 8 -17.80 -42.35 59.06
CA ILE A 8 -17.67 -43.08 57.78
C ILE A 8 -18.87 -42.80 56.85
N ALA A 9 -20.03 -42.43 57.40
CA ALA A 9 -21.22 -42.12 56.62
C ALA A 9 -21.13 -40.75 55.89
N LEU A 10 -20.46 -39.75 56.48
CA LEU A 10 -20.30 -38.43 55.86
C LEU A 10 -19.25 -38.37 54.75
N ILE A 11 -18.19 -39.18 54.82
CA ILE A 11 -17.16 -39.25 53.77
C ILE A 11 -17.70 -39.95 52.49
N LYS A 12 -18.67 -40.86 52.62
CA LYS A 12 -19.29 -41.52 51.45
C LYS A 12 -20.30 -40.65 50.70
N ILE A 13 -20.84 -39.60 51.31
CA ILE A 13 -21.82 -38.71 50.66
C ILE A 13 -21.14 -37.54 49.94
N VAL A 14 -19.98 -37.05 50.42
CA VAL A 14 -19.21 -36.01 49.70
C VAL A 14 -18.49 -36.59 48.46
N LEU A 15 -18.14 -37.87 48.47
CA LEU A 15 -17.59 -38.57 47.29
C LEU A 15 -18.63 -38.92 46.21
N PHE A 16 -19.93 -38.82 46.52
CA PHE A 16 -20.99 -39.08 45.55
C PHE A 16 -21.38 -37.83 44.73
N GLN A 17 -21.12 -36.62 45.23
CA GLN A 17 -21.37 -35.39 44.45
C GLN A 17 -20.29 -35.07 43.40
N PHE A 18 -19.16 -35.79 43.41
CA PHE A 18 -18.14 -35.68 42.36
C PHE A 18 -18.26 -36.76 41.27
N LEU A 19 -19.24 -37.68 41.39
CA LEU A 19 -19.50 -38.75 40.42
C LEU A 19 -20.67 -38.45 39.48
N MET A 20 -20.98 -37.16 39.29
CA MET A 20 -21.92 -36.64 38.29
C MET A 20 -21.33 -35.42 37.59
N MET A 21 -20.00 -35.38 37.37
CA MET A 21 -19.50 -34.60 36.23
C MET A 21 -20.04 -35.31 34.98
N PRO A 22 -20.88 -34.64 34.16
CA PRO A 22 -21.46 -35.30 33.02
C PRO A 22 -20.32 -35.72 32.07
N LEU A 23 -20.31 -37.00 31.69
CA LEU A 23 -19.45 -37.55 30.63
C LEU A 23 -19.57 -36.78 29.28
N PHE A 24 -20.50 -35.82 29.18
CA PHE A 24 -20.60 -34.87 28.07
C PHE A 24 -19.43 -33.89 27.96
N ALA A 25 -18.71 -33.58 29.04
CA ALA A 25 -17.56 -32.69 28.94
C ALA A 25 -16.44 -33.29 28.07
N ALA A 26 -16.28 -34.62 28.06
CA ALA A 26 -15.25 -35.27 27.25
C ALA A 26 -15.62 -35.37 25.75
N SER A 27 -16.91 -35.37 25.39
CA SER A 27 -17.36 -35.27 23.98
C SER A 27 -17.30 -33.85 23.44
N PHE A 28 -17.38 -32.85 24.32
CA PHE A 28 -17.35 -31.43 23.96
C PHE A 28 -16.00 -30.98 23.39
N TRP A 29 -14.87 -31.44 23.95
CA TRP A 29 -13.55 -30.91 23.56
C TRP A 29 -12.86 -31.65 22.40
N LYS A 30 -13.45 -32.74 21.89
CA LYS A 30 -12.77 -33.61 20.91
C LYS A 30 -13.49 -33.72 19.55
N ASN A 31 -14.71 -33.18 19.42
CA ASN A 31 -15.53 -33.29 18.21
C ASN A 31 -15.64 -31.98 17.40
N ASP A 32 -15.34 -30.82 18.00
CA ASP A 32 -15.60 -29.51 17.36
C ASP A 32 -14.86 -29.33 16.02
N ASN A 33 -13.60 -29.79 15.94
CA ASN A 33 -12.85 -29.76 14.69
C ASN A 33 -13.34 -30.80 13.66
N GLN A 34 -13.98 -31.88 14.10
CA GLN A 34 -14.48 -32.92 13.19
C GLN A 34 -15.74 -32.45 12.46
N GLU A 35 -16.66 -31.78 13.15
CA GLU A 35 -17.83 -31.16 12.49
C GLU A 35 -17.39 -30.06 11.51
N ALA A 36 -16.48 -29.17 11.93
CA ALA A 36 -15.92 -28.14 11.06
C ALA A 36 -15.23 -28.73 9.82
N TYR A 37 -14.49 -29.84 10.01
CA TYR A 37 -13.88 -30.57 8.90
C TYR A 37 -14.90 -31.21 7.97
N ASP A 38 -15.97 -31.81 8.50
CA ASP A 38 -17.07 -32.34 7.70
C ASP A 38 -17.76 -31.25 6.86
N LEU A 39 -17.96 -30.06 7.44
CA LEU A 39 -18.46 -28.89 6.71
C LEU A 39 -17.48 -28.47 5.61
N PHE A 40 -16.19 -28.43 5.91
CA PHE A 40 -15.14 -28.12 4.95
C PHE A 40 -15.13 -29.11 3.77
N GLN A 41 -15.24 -30.41 4.04
CA GLN A 41 -15.31 -31.45 3.00
C GLN A 41 -16.57 -31.35 2.14
N LYS A 42 -17.69 -30.90 2.73
CA LYS A 42 -18.93 -30.62 2.00
C LYS A 42 -18.90 -29.30 1.22
N GLY A 43 -17.79 -28.56 1.26
CA GLY A 43 -17.63 -27.26 0.62
C GLY A 43 -18.35 -26.11 1.32
N GLN A 44 -18.84 -26.32 2.55
CA GLN A 44 -19.51 -25.29 3.36
C GLN A 44 -18.47 -24.44 4.11
N TYR A 45 -17.61 -23.76 3.36
CA TYR A 45 -16.45 -23.06 3.89
C TYR A 45 -16.79 -21.91 4.82
N ASP A 46 -17.86 -21.16 4.54
CA ASP A 46 -18.34 -20.07 5.41
C ASP A 46 -18.61 -20.57 6.83
N LYS A 47 -19.33 -21.70 6.95
CA LYS A 47 -19.62 -22.30 8.26
C LYS A 47 -18.39 -22.96 8.88
N ALA A 48 -17.56 -23.60 8.05
CA ALA A 48 -16.38 -24.30 8.53
C ALA A 48 -15.40 -23.36 9.23
N HIS A 49 -15.13 -22.17 8.67
CA HIS A 49 -14.16 -21.24 9.26
C HIS A 49 -14.65 -20.60 10.57
N GLU A 50 -15.97 -20.52 10.79
CA GLU A 50 -16.54 -20.11 12.08
C GLU A 50 -16.37 -21.18 13.16
N GLN A 51 -16.42 -22.46 12.77
CA GLN A 51 -16.42 -23.59 13.70
C GLN A 51 -15.05 -24.19 14.01
N PHE A 52 -14.06 -24.10 13.10
CA PHE A 52 -12.71 -24.57 13.40
C PHE A 52 -12.20 -23.92 14.67
N LEU A 53 -11.48 -24.65 15.52
CA LEU A 53 -10.81 -24.04 16.68
C LEU A 53 -9.36 -23.65 16.35
N ASP A 54 -8.73 -24.44 15.49
CA ASP A 54 -7.37 -24.21 15.03
C ASP A 54 -7.28 -23.02 14.07
N SER A 55 -6.36 -22.10 14.33
CA SER A 55 -6.25 -20.85 13.57
C SER A 55 -5.82 -21.07 12.12
N ALA A 56 -4.95 -22.05 11.86
CA ALA A 56 -4.54 -22.36 10.49
C ALA A 56 -5.72 -22.90 9.69
N TRP A 57 -6.49 -23.83 10.25
CA TRP A 57 -7.71 -24.36 9.60
C TRP A 57 -8.80 -23.30 9.41
N LYS A 58 -8.99 -22.38 10.37
CA LYS A 58 -9.85 -21.20 10.16
C LYS A 58 -9.39 -20.39 8.96
N GLY A 59 -8.09 -20.13 8.86
CA GLY A 59 -7.50 -19.38 7.76
C GLY A 59 -7.71 -20.04 6.40
N VAL A 60 -7.46 -21.35 6.33
CA VAL A 60 -7.67 -22.14 5.10
C VAL A 60 -9.14 -22.17 4.71
N ALA A 61 -10.05 -22.37 5.67
CA ALA A 61 -11.48 -22.37 5.41
C ALA A 61 -11.97 -20.98 4.97
N ALA A 62 -11.53 -19.90 5.61
CA ALA A 62 -11.85 -18.53 5.21
C ALA A 62 -11.34 -18.23 3.80
N TYR A 63 -10.12 -18.67 3.45
CA TYR A 63 -9.60 -18.54 2.09
C TYR A 63 -10.49 -19.25 1.05
N ARG A 64 -10.95 -20.47 1.36
CA ARG A 64 -11.86 -21.23 0.49
C ARG A 64 -13.24 -20.59 0.38
N ALA A 65 -13.69 -19.90 1.43
CA ALA A 65 -14.89 -19.06 1.43
C ALA A 65 -14.69 -17.74 0.66
N LYS A 66 -13.47 -17.44 0.18
CA LYS A 66 -13.07 -16.15 -0.43
C LYS A 66 -13.09 -14.97 0.54
N ASP A 67 -13.14 -15.25 1.84
CA ASP A 67 -12.96 -14.27 2.90
C ASP A 67 -11.45 -14.11 3.18
N TYR A 68 -10.77 -13.45 2.25
CA TYR A 68 -9.32 -13.32 2.29
C TYR A 68 -8.83 -12.47 3.47
N LEU A 69 -9.63 -11.51 3.92
CA LEU A 69 -9.28 -10.67 5.06
C LEU A 69 -9.22 -11.50 6.35
N ASN A 70 -10.25 -12.30 6.62
CA ASN A 70 -10.22 -13.20 7.77
C ASN A 70 -9.18 -14.30 7.61
N ALA A 71 -8.94 -14.78 6.38
CA ALA A 71 -7.86 -15.73 6.12
C ALA A 71 -6.49 -15.18 6.55
N VAL A 72 -6.15 -13.95 6.13
CA VAL A 72 -4.91 -13.28 6.54
C VAL A 72 -4.86 -13.06 8.05
N GLN A 73 -5.97 -12.66 8.68
CA GLN A 73 -6.03 -12.45 10.12
C GLN A 73 -5.73 -13.75 10.90
N HIS A 74 -6.36 -14.86 10.51
CA HIS A 74 -6.17 -16.15 11.16
C HIS A 74 -4.78 -16.75 10.89
N LEU A 75 -4.18 -16.45 9.74
CA LEU A 75 -2.83 -16.89 9.36
C LEU A 75 -1.72 -15.91 9.79
N SER A 76 -2.06 -14.85 10.54
CA SER A 76 -1.09 -13.82 10.96
C SER A 76 0.02 -14.37 11.87
N GLN A 77 -0.25 -15.47 12.57
CA GLN A 77 0.71 -16.20 13.41
C GLN A 77 1.27 -17.44 12.69
N ALA A 78 1.45 -17.39 11.37
CA ALA A 78 2.00 -18.50 10.60
C ALA A 78 3.36 -18.97 11.15
N GLU A 79 3.51 -20.28 11.37
CA GLU A 79 4.73 -20.89 11.90
C GLU A 79 5.30 -21.96 10.95
N THR A 80 4.44 -22.63 10.19
CA THR A 80 4.84 -23.71 9.27
C THR A 80 4.95 -23.23 7.82
N ALA A 81 5.59 -24.04 6.97
CA ALA A 81 5.65 -23.78 5.53
C ALA A 81 4.23 -23.63 4.94
N ASP A 82 3.31 -24.54 5.29
CA ASP A 82 1.93 -24.52 4.82
C ASP A 82 1.17 -23.26 5.27
N ASP A 83 1.39 -22.81 6.51
CA ASP A 83 0.76 -21.58 7.01
C ASP A 83 1.24 -20.35 6.23
N PHE A 84 2.54 -20.24 5.99
CA PHE A 84 3.10 -19.15 5.18
C PHE A 84 2.64 -19.22 3.73
N TYR A 85 2.51 -20.42 3.17
CA TYR A 85 2.00 -20.62 1.82
C TYR A 85 0.54 -20.17 1.70
N ASN A 86 -0.30 -20.59 2.65
CA ASN A 86 -1.71 -20.19 2.71
C ASN A 86 -1.86 -18.69 2.96
N LEU A 87 -1.01 -18.10 3.80
CA LEU A 87 -0.96 -16.66 4.01
C LEU A 87 -0.61 -15.93 2.70
N GLY A 88 0.41 -16.41 1.98
CA GLY A 88 0.80 -15.88 0.68
C GLY A 88 -0.32 -15.92 -0.35
N ASN A 89 -1.07 -17.03 -0.40
CA ASN A 89 -2.25 -17.17 -1.27
C ASN A 89 -3.32 -16.13 -0.93
N ALA A 90 -3.66 -15.96 0.35
CA ALA A 90 -4.67 -15.00 0.79
C ALA A 90 -4.26 -13.54 0.48
N LEU A 91 -3.00 -13.19 0.76
CA LEU A 91 -2.43 -11.87 0.45
C LEU A 91 -2.44 -11.59 -1.06
N ALA A 92 -2.12 -12.59 -1.88
CA ALA A 92 -2.13 -12.46 -3.34
C ALA A 92 -3.54 -12.16 -3.86
N GLN A 93 -4.57 -12.83 -3.32
CA GLN A 93 -5.96 -12.58 -3.69
C GLN A 93 -6.45 -11.18 -3.28
N MET A 94 -5.87 -10.60 -2.22
CA MET A 94 -6.12 -9.22 -1.81
C MET A 94 -5.34 -8.18 -2.63
N GLY A 95 -4.51 -8.60 -3.58
CA GLY A 95 -3.63 -7.71 -4.33
C GLY A 95 -2.45 -7.16 -3.51
N GLN A 96 -2.18 -7.71 -2.32
CA GLN A 96 -1.03 -7.36 -1.48
C GLN A 96 0.19 -8.16 -1.97
N ILE A 97 0.65 -7.81 -3.18
CA ILE A 97 1.65 -8.59 -3.93
C ILE A 97 3.00 -8.66 -3.18
N GLU A 98 3.45 -7.56 -2.58
CA GLU A 98 4.73 -7.51 -1.86
C GLU A 98 4.72 -8.41 -0.62
N GLU A 99 3.63 -8.39 0.15
CA GLU A 99 3.44 -9.24 1.33
C GLU A 99 3.31 -10.72 0.93
N ALA A 100 2.59 -11.01 -0.15
CA ALA A 100 2.46 -12.36 -0.68
C ALA A 100 3.83 -12.94 -1.07
N ILE A 101 4.65 -12.16 -1.78
CA ILE A 101 6.04 -12.53 -2.13
C ILE A 101 6.85 -12.84 -0.87
N LYS A 102 6.75 -12.01 0.18
CA LYS A 102 7.45 -12.26 1.46
C LYS A 102 7.01 -13.57 2.11
N ALA A 103 5.71 -13.89 2.07
CA ALA A 103 5.16 -15.12 2.63
C ALA A 103 5.61 -16.38 1.84
N TYR A 104 5.60 -16.34 0.51
CA TYR A 104 6.12 -17.44 -0.30
C TYR A 104 7.63 -17.63 -0.11
N ARG A 105 8.41 -16.55 0.01
CA ARG A 105 9.84 -16.67 0.35
C ARG A 105 10.04 -17.36 1.70
N LYS A 106 9.25 -17.03 2.72
CA LYS A 106 9.31 -17.71 4.03
C LYS A 106 8.95 -19.19 3.90
N THR A 107 7.95 -19.54 3.09
CA THR A 107 7.62 -20.94 2.77
C THR A 107 8.85 -21.67 2.27
N LEU A 108 9.56 -21.10 1.29
CA LEU A 108 10.75 -21.70 0.68
C LEU A 108 12.01 -21.70 1.57
N VAL A 109 12.05 -20.86 2.61
CA VAL A 109 13.10 -20.94 3.65
C VAL A 109 12.89 -22.16 4.53
N ILE A 110 11.63 -22.51 4.83
CA ILE A 110 11.28 -23.65 5.69
C ILE A 110 11.28 -24.95 4.89
N ASP A 111 10.65 -24.94 3.71
CA ASP A 111 10.61 -26.04 2.76
C ASP A 111 11.06 -25.57 1.37
N ALA A 112 12.35 -25.76 1.10
CA ALA A 112 12.96 -25.40 -0.18
C ALA A 112 12.42 -26.19 -1.39
N GLN A 113 11.70 -27.30 -1.17
CA GLN A 113 11.13 -28.13 -2.23
C GLN A 113 9.64 -27.85 -2.48
N HIS A 114 9.06 -26.83 -1.84
CA HIS A 114 7.65 -26.48 -2.00
C HIS A 114 7.37 -25.88 -3.39
N VAL A 115 7.05 -26.76 -4.36
CA VAL A 115 6.89 -26.43 -5.78
C VAL A 115 5.86 -25.31 -6.02
N ASP A 116 4.70 -25.38 -5.37
CA ASP A 116 3.64 -24.39 -5.61
C ASP A 116 4.00 -22.99 -5.11
N ALA A 117 4.77 -22.89 -4.02
CA ALA A 117 5.24 -21.62 -3.48
C ALA A 117 6.29 -21.00 -4.41
N ALA A 118 7.20 -21.81 -4.95
CA ALA A 118 8.18 -21.36 -5.94
C ALA A 118 7.51 -20.86 -7.21
N PHE A 119 6.52 -21.59 -7.72
CA PHE A 119 5.75 -21.16 -8.89
C PHE A 119 4.99 -19.85 -8.65
N ASN A 120 4.25 -19.75 -7.55
CA ASN A 120 3.49 -18.54 -7.22
C ASN A 120 4.41 -17.33 -6.98
N LEU A 121 5.54 -17.53 -6.31
CA LEU A 121 6.55 -16.49 -6.13
C LEU A 121 7.04 -15.94 -7.47
N GLN A 122 7.46 -16.83 -8.38
CA GLN A 122 7.96 -16.43 -9.70
C GLN A 122 6.89 -15.67 -10.50
N LEU A 123 5.64 -16.12 -10.46
CA LEU A 123 4.53 -15.45 -11.13
C LEU A 123 4.35 -14.01 -10.62
N LEU A 124 4.34 -13.84 -9.29
CA LEU A 124 4.16 -12.52 -8.68
C LEU A 124 5.35 -11.59 -8.88
N GLU A 125 6.58 -12.09 -8.82
CA GLU A 125 7.79 -11.30 -9.09
C GLU A 125 7.80 -10.77 -10.52
N HIS A 126 7.42 -11.61 -11.47
CA HIS A 126 7.32 -11.22 -12.87
C HIS A 126 6.22 -10.18 -13.12
N GLU A 127 5.06 -10.31 -12.45
CA GLU A 127 4.00 -9.32 -12.52
C GLU A 127 4.42 -7.98 -11.90
N GLN A 128 5.11 -8.01 -10.75
CA GLN A 128 5.64 -6.82 -10.10
C GLN A 128 6.66 -6.08 -11.00
N GLN A 129 7.56 -6.82 -11.64
CA GLN A 129 8.55 -6.25 -12.55
C GLN A 129 7.89 -5.56 -13.76
N LYS A 130 6.85 -6.19 -14.35
CA LYS A 130 6.10 -5.59 -15.46
C LYS A 130 5.41 -4.30 -15.05
N GLN A 131 4.80 -4.27 -13.87
CA GLN A 131 4.15 -3.06 -13.36
C GLN A 131 5.16 -1.94 -13.10
N GLU A 132 6.34 -2.26 -12.58
CA GLU A 132 7.40 -1.29 -12.38
C GLU A 132 7.93 -0.73 -13.70
N GLU A 133 8.13 -1.58 -14.72
CA GLU A 133 8.55 -1.14 -16.05
C GLU A 133 7.52 -0.22 -16.69
N GLN A 134 6.23 -0.57 -16.59
CA GLN A 134 5.14 0.26 -17.12
C GLN A 134 5.09 1.62 -16.42
N ARG A 135 5.22 1.65 -15.09
CA ARG A 135 5.29 2.90 -14.31
C ARG A 135 6.46 3.77 -14.73
N LYS A 136 7.64 3.19 -14.98
CA LYS A 136 8.82 3.94 -15.47
C LYS A 136 8.56 4.56 -16.84
N LYS A 137 7.95 3.81 -17.77
CA LYS A 137 7.59 4.33 -19.11
C LYS A 137 6.60 5.48 -19.03
N GLU A 138 5.59 5.38 -18.18
CA GLU A 138 4.61 6.44 -17.95
C GLU A 138 5.25 7.69 -17.33
N GLU A 139 6.17 7.52 -16.39
CA GLU A 139 6.90 8.64 -15.79
C GLU A 139 7.82 9.34 -16.79
N GLU A 140 8.54 8.58 -17.62
CA GLU A 140 9.36 9.13 -18.70
C GLU A 140 8.53 9.89 -19.73
N GLU A 141 7.37 9.36 -20.11
CA GLU A 141 6.47 10.02 -21.05
C GLU A 141 5.92 11.33 -20.48
N LYS A 142 5.54 11.33 -19.20
CA LYS A 142 5.11 12.56 -18.51
C LYS A 142 6.22 13.61 -18.48
N LYS A 143 7.47 13.21 -18.20
CA LYS A 143 8.63 14.11 -18.24
C LYS A 143 8.87 14.69 -19.64
N ARG A 144 8.76 13.88 -20.70
CA ARG A 144 8.88 14.35 -22.09
C ARG A 144 7.81 15.38 -22.44
N GLN A 145 6.56 15.13 -22.04
CA GLN A 145 5.46 16.07 -22.28
C GLN A 145 5.63 17.38 -21.51
N GLU A 146 6.11 17.33 -20.27
CA GLU A 146 6.42 18.52 -19.47
C GLU A 146 7.58 19.33 -20.09
N GLU A 147 8.64 18.66 -20.56
CA GLU A 147 9.76 19.31 -21.23
C GLU A 147 9.33 19.98 -22.54
N GLN A 148 8.49 19.32 -23.33
CA GLN A 148 7.96 19.89 -24.56
C GLN A 148 7.11 21.14 -24.29
N LYS A 149 6.21 21.10 -23.29
CA LYS A 149 5.43 22.28 -22.89
C LYS A 149 6.31 23.45 -22.44
N ARG A 150 7.39 23.17 -21.68
CA ARG A 150 8.34 24.22 -21.26
C ARG A 150 9.07 24.84 -22.46
N LYS A 151 9.47 24.04 -23.44
CA LYS A 151 10.10 24.54 -24.68
C LYS A 151 9.14 25.40 -25.50
N GLU A 152 7.88 24.96 -25.63
CA GLU A 152 6.82 25.73 -26.31
C GLU A 152 6.54 27.06 -25.60
N GLU A 153 6.46 27.07 -24.26
CA GLU A 153 6.27 28.30 -23.49
C GLU A 153 7.47 29.26 -23.62
N GLU A 154 8.70 28.74 -23.57
CA GLU A 154 9.91 29.54 -23.75
C GLU A 154 9.97 30.17 -25.16
N GLN A 155 9.58 29.41 -26.20
CA GLN A 155 9.47 29.93 -27.56
C GLN A 155 8.42 31.04 -27.65
N ARG A 156 7.22 30.85 -27.07
CA ARG A 156 6.18 31.89 -27.04
C ARG A 156 6.65 33.16 -26.33
N ARG A 157 7.32 33.04 -25.18
CA ARG A 157 7.90 34.19 -24.46
C ARG A 157 8.94 34.94 -25.30
N LYS A 158 9.81 34.22 -26.01
CA LYS A 158 10.80 34.83 -26.93
C LYS A 158 10.13 35.54 -28.11
N GLU A 159 9.07 34.97 -28.67
CA GLU A 159 8.28 35.61 -29.73
C GLU A 159 7.55 36.87 -29.25
N GLU A 160 6.98 36.84 -28.04
CA GLU A 160 6.35 38.01 -27.41
C GLU A 160 7.34 39.13 -27.14
N GLN A 161 8.54 38.81 -26.64
CA GLN A 161 9.63 39.78 -26.47
C GLN A 161 10.03 40.43 -27.80
N LYS A 162 10.23 39.62 -28.86
CA LYS A 162 10.55 40.17 -30.20
C LYS A 162 9.46 41.08 -30.75
N LYS A 163 8.18 40.76 -30.52
CA LYS A 163 7.05 41.61 -30.94
C LYS A 163 7.01 42.93 -30.16
N GLN A 164 7.36 42.94 -28.88
CA GLN A 164 7.47 44.17 -28.10
C GLN A 164 8.64 45.06 -28.57
N GLU A 165 9.78 44.46 -28.92
CA GLU A 165 10.92 45.20 -29.50
C GLU A 165 10.60 45.74 -30.90
N GLN A 166 9.90 44.98 -31.76
CA GLN A 166 9.52 45.41 -33.11
C GLN A 166 8.36 46.41 -33.15
N ASN A 167 7.54 46.54 -32.11
CA ASN A 167 6.55 47.61 -31.98
C ASN A 167 7.14 48.91 -31.37
N THR A 168 8.46 48.98 -31.22
CA THR A 168 9.18 50.24 -30.92
C THR A 168 10.07 50.72 -32.08
N PRO A 169 9.61 50.88 -33.34
CA PRO A 169 10.42 51.56 -34.37
C PRO A 169 9.88 52.98 -34.59
N GLY A 170 10.60 53.99 -34.08
CA GLY A 170 10.40 55.37 -34.51
C GLY A 170 10.75 56.45 -33.49
N GLN A 171 10.53 56.23 -32.20
CA GLN A 171 10.66 57.32 -31.22
C GLN A 171 12.04 57.45 -30.56
N ASN A 172 12.89 56.42 -30.60
CA ASN A 172 14.20 56.44 -29.91
C ASN A 172 15.38 56.89 -30.78
N GLN A 173 15.39 56.59 -32.09
CA GLN A 173 16.49 57.04 -32.97
C GLN A 173 16.37 58.52 -33.31
N GLN A 174 15.17 59.03 -33.61
CA GLN A 174 14.95 60.45 -33.88
C GLN A 174 15.17 61.32 -32.63
N ASN A 175 14.80 60.84 -31.43
CA ASN A 175 15.13 61.51 -30.18
C ASN A 175 16.64 61.49 -29.86
N ASN A 176 17.34 60.38 -30.12
CA ASN A 176 18.77 60.30 -29.82
C ASN A 176 19.61 61.20 -30.74
N GLU A 177 19.23 61.33 -32.02
CA GLU A 177 19.90 62.26 -32.95
C GLU A 177 19.58 63.73 -32.61
N GLN A 178 18.34 64.03 -32.22
CA GLN A 178 17.99 65.36 -31.71
C GLN A 178 18.70 65.66 -30.37
N TRP A 179 18.88 64.66 -29.50
CA TRP A 179 19.54 64.78 -28.20
C TRP A 179 21.04 65.05 -28.30
N LEU A 180 21.74 64.43 -29.26
CA LEU A 180 23.18 64.66 -29.47
C LEU A 180 23.51 66.11 -29.86
N ASN A 181 22.60 66.81 -30.55
CA ASN A 181 22.77 68.23 -30.86
C ASN A 181 22.69 69.15 -29.62
N PHE A 182 22.10 68.71 -28.51
CA PHE A 182 22.04 69.49 -27.27
C PHE A 182 23.24 69.24 -26.34
N VAL A 183 24.07 68.23 -26.62
CA VAL A 183 25.24 67.88 -25.79
C VAL A 183 26.35 68.94 -25.88
N ASP A 184 26.42 69.68 -26.99
CA ASP A 184 27.41 70.74 -27.18
C ASP A 184 26.98 72.10 -26.57
N GLU A 185 25.68 72.32 -26.26
CA GLU A 185 25.17 73.64 -25.86
C GLU A 185 25.00 73.84 -24.33
N ASP A 186 24.69 72.80 -23.54
CA ASP A 186 24.69 72.86 -22.05
C ASP A 186 24.59 71.47 -21.38
N PRO A 187 25.70 70.90 -20.86
CA PRO A 187 25.71 69.59 -20.23
C PRO A 187 25.01 69.53 -18.85
N ALA A 188 24.78 70.66 -18.16
CA ALA A 188 24.14 70.67 -16.85
C ALA A 188 22.60 70.58 -16.95
N GLY A 189 22.00 71.23 -17.96
CA GLY A 189 20.57 71.10 -18.28
C GLY A 189 20.17 69.66 -18.64
N LEU A 190 21.08 68.95 -19.30
CA LEU A 190 20.91 67.56 -19.72
C LEU A 190 20.72 66.57 -18.57
N LEU A 191 21.53 66.69 -17.52
CA LEU A 191 21.40 65.85 -16.34
C LEU A 191 20.05 66.08 -15.65
N LYS A 192 19.62 67.34 -15.54
CA LYS A 192 18.35 67.71 -14.91
C LYS A 192 17.14 67.08 -15.60
N GLU A 193 17.09 67.09 -16.93
CA GLU A 193 16.00 66.47 -17.70
C GLU A 193 16.03 64.94 -17.64
N LYS A 194 17.23 64.33 -17.67
CA LYS A 194 17.35 62.87 -17.49
C LYS A 194 16.83 62.45 -16.11
N PHE A 195 17.25 63.13 -15.03
CA PHE A 195 16.80 62.85 -13.67
C PHE A 195 15.28 63.01 -13.51
N LYS A 196 14.69 64.05 -14.10
CA LYS A 196 13.24 64.28 -14.09
C LYS A 196 12.48 63.15 -14.79
N ARG A 197 12.99 62.68 -15.94
CA ARG A 197 12.40 61.56 -16.68
C ARG A 197 12.51 60.23 -15.91
N ASP A 198 13.68 59.96 -15.33
CA ASP A 198 13.93 58.74 -14.57
C ASP A 198 13.08 58.73 -13.28
N TYR A 199 12.87 59.89 -12.65
CA TYR A 199 11.96 60.07 -11.51
C TYR A 199 10.49 59.78 -11.88
N GLN A 200 10.01 60.29 -13.01
CA GLN A 200 8.63 60.05 -13.48
C GLN A 200 8.34 58.59 -13.84
N LYS A 201 9.36 57.81 -14.23
CA LYS A 201 9.20 56.37 -14.50
C LYS A 201 9.26 55.52 -13.22
N SER A 202 9.68 56.10 -12.10
CA SER A 202 9.80 55.40 -10.81
C SER A 202 8.57 55.56 -9.90
N GLN A 203 7.54 56.26 -10.38
CA GLN A 203 6.20 56.39 -9.79
C GLN A 203 5.22 55.51 -10.57
#